data_AF-A0A7L4NQK6-F1
#
_entry.id   AF-A0A7L4NQK6-F1
#
_cell.length_a   1.000
_cell.length_b   1.000
_cell.length_c   1.000
_cell.angle_alpha   90.00
_cell.angle_beta   90.00
_cell.angle_gamma   90.00
#
_symmetry.space_group_name_H-M   'P 1'
#
loop_
_entity.id
_entity.type
_entity.pdbx_description
1 polymer ?
#
loop_
_entity_poly.entity_id
_entity_poly.type
_entity_poly.pdbx_seq_one_letter_code
_entity_poly.pdbx_strand_id
1 'polypeptide(L)' 'MVQRLTYRRRLSYNTASNKTRLSRTPGNRIVYLYTKKVGKAPKSACGICPGRLRGV' A
#
# COMPACT_ATOMS: atom_id res chain seq x y z
N MET A 1 -21.00 -12.14 15.79
CA MET A 1 -20.64 -10.76 15.36
C MET A 1 -19.18 -10.74 14.92
N VAL A 2 -18.83 -10.12 13.79
CA VAL A 2 -17.45 -10.07 13.25
C VAL A 2 -16.69 -8.85 13.75
N GLN A 3 -15.36 -8.94 13.89
CA GLN A 3 -14.51 -7.82 14.32
C GLN A 3 -14.52 -6.71 13.26
N ARG A 4 -15.00 -5.52 13.63
CA ARG A 4 -14.88 -4.28 12.85
C ARG A 4 -13.61 -3.51 13.26
N LEU A 5 -13.09 -2.68 12.36
CA LEU A 5 -11.80 -2.00 12.52
C LEU A 5 -11.94 -0.50 12.31
N THR A 6 -11.09 0.27 12.99
CA THR A 6 -10.97 1.72 12.84
C THR A 6 -9.56 2.09 12.37
N TYR A 7 -9.45 3.23 11.67
CA TYR A 7 -8.14 3.76 11.32
C TYR A 7 -7.36 4.18 12.58
N ARG A 8 -6.02 4.12 12.50
CA ARG A 8 -5.10 4.47 13.59
C ARG A 8 -4.40 5.83 13.39
N ARG A 9 -4.72 6.54 12.31
CA ARG A 9 -4.25 7.89 12.00
C ARG A 9 -5.38 8.89 12.18
N ARG A 10 -5.03 10.18 12.30
CA ARG A 10 -5.99 11.29 12.32
C ARG A 10 -6.75 11.44 10.99
N LEU A 11 -6.11 11.09 9.87
CA LEU A 11 -6.74 11.12 8.56
C LEU A 11 -7.81 10.02 8.45
N SER A 12 -9.07 10.44 8.41
CA SER A 12 -10.27 9.58 8.37
C SER A 12 -10.65 9.13 6.95
N TYR A 13 -10.15 9.80 5.91
CA TYR A 13 -10.55 9.58 4.53
C TYR A 13 -9.73 8.48 3.82
N ASN A 14 -10.34 7.85 2.82
CA ASN A 14 -9.71 6.84 1.95
C ASN A 14 -8.95 7.50 0.78
N THR A 15 -7.84 8.16 1.09
CA THR A 15 -6.99 8.80 0.08
C THR A 15 -5.88 7.85 -0.40
N ALA A 16 -5.21 8.22 -1.50
CA ALA A 16 -4.06 7.46 -2.01
C ALA A 16 -2.87 7.39 -1.03
N SER A 17 -2.78 8.29 -0.04
CA SER A 17 -1.77 8.24 1.02
C SER A 17 -2.18 7.38 2.22
N ASN A 18 -3.44 6.97 2.30
CA ASN A 18 -4.03 6.24 3.43
C ASN A 18 -4.46 4.81 3.10
N LYS A 19 -3.88 4.20 2.07
CA LYS A 19 -4.15 2.80 1.73
C LYS A 19 -3.63 1.87 2.82
N THR A 20 -4.39 0.82 3.10
CA THR A 20 -4.15 -0.12 4.21
C THR A 20 -4.23 -1.58 3.74
N ARG A 21 -3.58 -2.47 4.48
CA ARG A 21 -3.73 -3.93 4.38
C ARG A 21 -4.12 -4.50 5.74
N LEU A 22 -4.93 -5.56 5.74
CA LEU A 22 -5.24 -6.31 6.95
C LEU A 22 -4.09 -7.26 7.30
N SER A 23 -3.78 -7.36 8.60
CA SER A 23 -2.82 -8.32 9.13
C SER A 23 -3.32 -8.88 10.46
N ARG A 24 -3.17 -10.20 10.64
CA ARG A 24 -3.44 -10.86 11.93
C ARG A 24 -2.15 -10.80 12.75
N THR A 25 -2.26 -10.30 13.96
CA THR A 25 -1.12 -10.23 14.90
C THR A 25 -0.98 -11.53 15.69
N PRO A 26 0.20 -11.82 16.27
CA PRO A 26 0.37 -12.96 17.17
C PRO A 26 -0.58 -12.95 18.37
N GLY A 27 -1.00 -11.76 18.84
CA GLY A 27 -2.00 -11.59 19.89
C GLY A 27 -3.45 -11.86 19.46
N ASN A 28 -3.65 -12.57 18.34
CA ASN A 28 -4.94 -12.96 17.79
C ASN A 28 -5.90 -11.79 17.50
N ARG A 29 -5.38 -10.66 17.00
CA ARG A 29 -6.18 -9.49 16.60
C ARG A 29 -5.96 -9.14 15.13
N ILE A 30 -7.01 -8.73 14.43
CA ILE A 30 -6.90 -8.17 13.08
C ILE A 30 -6.64 -6.66 13.19
N VAL A 31 -5.65 -6.14 12.46
CA VAL A 31 -5.30 -4.70 12.47
C VAL A 31 -4.99 -4.17 11.07
N TYR A 32 -5.13 -2.86 10.88
CA TYR A 32 -4.63 -2.16 9.70
C TYR A 32 -3.13 -1.92 9.77
N LEU A 33 -2.41 -2.32 8.73
CA LEU A 33 -1.06 -1.85 8.41
C LEU A 33 -1.12 -0.85 7.26
N TYR A 34 -0.45 0.29 7.42
CA TYR A 34 -0.40 1.32 6.39
C TYR A 34 0.65 0.97 5.33
N THR A 35 0.20 0.77 4.10
CA THR A 35 1.08 0.42 2.99
C THR A 35 1.77 1.66 2.44
N LYS A 36 3.01 1.50 1.98
CA LYS A 36 3.67 2.52 1.18
C LYS A 36 3.09 2.53 -0.24
N LYS A 37 3.21 3.66 -0.93
CA LYS A 37 2.81 3.75 -2.34
C LYS A 37 3.70 2.86 -3.18
N VAL A 38 3.13 2.25 -4.22
CA VAL A 38 3.85 1.33 -5.09
C VAL A 38 4.85 2.12 -5.94
N GLY A 39 6.13 1.75 -5.82
CA GLY A 39 7.21 2.25 -6.64
C GLY A 39 7.08 1.75 -8.09
N LYS A 40 7.72 2.44 -9.01
CA LYS A 40 7.56 2.25 -10.44
C LYS A 40 8.96 2.15 -11.05
N ALA A 41 9.31 1.00 -11.63
CA ALA A 41 10.65 0.76 -12.22
C ALA A 41 11.01 1.81 -13.30
N PRO A 42 12.28 2.14 -13.51
CA PRO A 42 12.67 3.23 -14.40
C PRO A 42 12.22 2.98 -15.84
N LYS A 43 11.90 4.09 -16.53
CA LYS A 43 11.66 4.08 -17.98
C LYS A 43 13.01 4.06 -18.71
N SER A 44 13.01 3.55 -19.93
CA SER A 44 14.18 3.59 -20.81
C SER A 44 14.55 5.03 -21.19
N ALA A 45 15.85 5.30 -21.32
CA ALA A 45 16.35 6.63 -21.69
C ALA A 45 15.88 7.10 -23.08
N CYS A 46 15.60 6.17 -23.99
CA CYS A 46 15.16 6.47 -25.36
C CYS A 46 13.76 7.12 -25.45
N GLY A 47 12.94 7.07 -24.40
CA GLY A 47 11.61 7.70 -24.36
C GLY A 47 10.52 7.10 -25.28
N ILE A 48 10.90 6.27 -26.26
CA ILE A 48 9.98 5.66 -27.25
C ILE A 48 9.44 4.32 -26.74
N CYS A 49 10.27 3.53 -26.04
CA CYS A 49 9.85 2.22 -25.58
C CYS A 49 8.82 2.36 -24.44
N PRO A 50 7.63 1.73 -24.55
CA PRO A 50 6.61 1.79 -23.50
C PRO A 50 6.96 0.94 -22.27
N GLY A 51 7.93 0.04 -22.41
CA GLY A 51 8.38 -0.87 -21.36
C GLY A 51 9.16 -0.16 -20.24
N ARG A 52 9.19 -0.80 -19.07
CA ARG A 52 10.13 -0.47 -17.98
C ARG A 52 11.34 -1.39 -18.04
N LEU A 53 12.46 -0.89 -17.54
CA LEU A 53 13.68 -1.69 -17.44
C LEU A 53 13.46 -2.86 -16.46
N ARG A 54 13.96 -4.05 -16.84
CA ARG A 54 13.90 -5.26 -16.03
C ARG A 54 15.21 -5.40 -15.26
N GLY A 55 15.16 -5.96 -14.05
CA GLY A 55 16.35 -6.17 -13.21
C GLY A 55 16.81 -4.95 -12.41
N VAL A 56 15.95 -3.93 -12.27
CA VAL A 56 16.19 -2.70 -11.49
C VAL A 56 15.06 -2.48 -10.48
#